data_AF-A0A9E5K6I1-F1
#
_entry.id   AF-A0A9E5K6I1-F1
#
_cell.length_a   1.000
_cell.length_b   1.000
_cell.length_c   1.000
_cell.angle_alpha   90.00
_cell.angle_beta   90.00
_cell.angle_gamma   90.00
#
_symmetry.space_group_name_H-M   'P 1'
#
loop_
_entity.id
_entity.type
_entity.pdbx_description
1 polymer ?
#
loop_
_entity_poly.entity_id
_entity_poly.type
_entity_poly.pdbx_seq_one_letter_code
_entity_poly.pdbx_strand_id
1 'polypeptide(L)'
;MQALRDAVARAEFPQKLACLFEKSRYKVLWGGRGGAKSWGVARALLILGAKSPMRILCAREFQTSIKDSVHKLLSDQIIALGLDGFYEITQA
;
A
#
# COMPACT_ATOMS: atom_id res chain seq x y z
N MET A 1 -1.78 -18.01 4.71
CA MET A 1 -3.11 -17.67 4.14
C MET A 1 -4.03 -16.95 5.13
N GLN A 2 -4.06 -17.31 6.41
CA GLN A 2 -4.89 -16.63 7.41
C GLN A 2 -4.59 -15.12 7.53
N ALA A 3 -3.30 -14.75 7.63
CA ALA A 3 -2.88 -13.34 7.69
C ALA A 3 -3.37 -12.49 6.49
N LEU A 4 -3.42 -13.07 5.27
CA LEU A 4 -3.96 -12.37 4.11
C LEU A 4 -5.47 -12.15 4.23
N ARG A 5 -6.22 -13.14 4.73
CA ARG A 5 -7.66 -13.01 4.97
C ARG A 5 -7.95 -11.94 6.02
N ASP A 6 -7.17 -11.95 7.11
CA ASP A 6 -7.32 -10.98 8.20
C ASP A 6 -6.96 -9.56 7.73
N ALA A 7 -5.89 -9.41 6.94
CA ALA A 7 -5.51 -8.14 6.34
C ALA A 7 -6.61 -7.60 5.41
N VAL A 8 -7.20 -8.45 4.57
CA VAL A 8 -8.34 -8.07 3.72
C VAL A 8 -9.55 -7.66 4.58
N ALA A 9 -9.83 -8.38 5.68
CA ALA A 9 -10.93 -8.04 6.59
C ALA A 9 -10.72 -6.69 7.31
N ARG A 10 -9.47 -6.32 7.63
CA ARG A 10 -9.12 -5.04 8.26
C ARG A 10 -9.02 -3.87 7.28
N ALA A 11 -8.91 -4.15 5.98
CA ALA A 11 -8.64 -3.14 4.98
C ALA A 11 -9.93 -2.47 4.49
N GLU A 12 -10.19 -1.26 4.98
CA GLU A 12 -11.28 -0.43 4.49
C GLU A 12 -10.84 0.45 3.31
N PHE A 13 -11.69 0.48 2.27
CA PHE A 13 -11.50 1.28 1.06
C PHE A 13 -12.78 2.05 0.72
N PRO A 14 -12.68 3.35 0.37
CA PRO A 14 -13.77 4.05 -0.31
C PRO A 14 -14.10 3.37 -1.65
N GLN A 15 -15.37 3.36 -2.05
CA GLN A 15 -15.81 2.76 -3.32
C GLN A 15 -15.03 3.28 -4.53
N LYS A 16 -14.65 4.57 -4.52
CA LYS A 16 -13.84 5.21 -5.59
C LYS A 16 -12.45 4.57 -5.77
N LEU A 17 -11.95 3.81 -4.80
CA LEU A 17 -10.65 3.14 -4.87
C LEU A 17 -10.74 1.69 -5.36
N ALA A 18 -11.92 1.18 -5.71
CA ALA A 18 -12.11 -0.17 -6.23
C ALA A 18 -11.23 -0.47 -7.47
N CYS A 19 -10.95 0.56 -8.28
CA CYS A 19 -10.09 0.47 -9.45
C CYS A 19 -8.66 -0.02 -9.13
N LEU A 20 -8.21 0.06 -7.87
CA LEU A 20 -6.92 -0.46 -7.43
C LEU A 20 -6.81 -1.99 -7.56
N PHE A 21 -7.93 -2.71 -7.63
CA PHE A 21 -7.95 -4.17 -7.75
C PHE A 21 -8.21 -4.69 -9.17
N GLU A 22 -8.58 -3.82 -10.11
CA GLU A 22 -8.86 -4.17 -11.51
C GLU A 22 -7.58 -4.16 -12.36
N LYS A 23 -7.48 -4.98 -13.40
CA LYS A 23 -6.28 -4.98 -14.25
C LYS A 23 -6.27 -3.75 -15.16
N SER A 24 -5.27 -2.89 -15.03
CA SER A 24 -5.01 -1.76 -15.93
C SER A 24 -3.51 -1.49 -16.03
N ARG A 25 -3.06 -0.97 -17.17
CA ARG A 25 -1.67 -0.50 -17.34
C ARG A 25 -1.38 0.76 -16.53
N TYR A 26 -2.35 1.67 -16.45
CA TYR A 26 -2.22 2.95 -15.74
C TYR A 26 -3.36 3.10 -14.74
N LYS A 27 -3.01 3.42 -13.50
CA LYS A 27 -3.94 3.77 -12.43
C LYS A 27 -3.50 5.09 -11.84
N VAL A 28 -4.28 6.14 -12.08
CA VAL A 28 -3.97 7.49 -11.64
C VAL A 28 -5.04 7.94 -10.66
N LEU A 29 -4.61 8.30 -9.45
CA LEU A 29 -5.50 8.81 -8.42
C LEU A 29 -5.13 10.28 -8.17
N TRP A 30 -6.06 11.18 -8.46
CA TRP A 30 -5.87 12.62 -8.34
C TRP A 30 -7.00 13.25 -7.51
N GLY A 31 -6.71 14.38 -6.86
CA GLY A 31 -7.66 15.19 -6.09
C GLY A 31 -7.02 15.81 -4.84
N GLY A 32 -7.81 16.51 -4.03
CA GLY A 32 -7.35 17.26 -2.86
C GLY A 32 -6.84 16.42 -1.67
N ARG A 33 -6.49 17.12 -0.58
CA ARG A 33 -6.03 16.53 0.69
C ARG A 33 -7.14 15.68 1.34
N GLY A 34 -6.75 14.65 2.09
CA GLY A 34 -7.69 13.83 2.86
C GLY A 34 -8.51 12.83 2.03
N GLY A 35 -8.33 12.74 0.71
CA GLY A 35 -9.10 11.82 -0.13
C GLY A 35 -8.68 10.33 -0.06
N ALA A 36 -8.03 9.90 1.02
CA ALA A 36 -7.57 8.51 1.27
C ALA A 36 -6.66 7.86 0.20
N LYS A 37 -6.25 8.58 -0.85
CA LYS A 37 -5.50 8.04 -2.01
C LYS A 37 -4.22 7.29 -1.61
N SER A 38 -3.31 7.94 -0.89
CA SER A 38 -2.01 7.33 -0.54
C SER A 38 -2.17 6.11 0.36
N TRP A 39 -3.06 6.19 1.35
CA TRP A 39 -3.36 5.07 2.25
C TRP A 39 -3.98 3.89 1.50
N GLY A 40 -4.97 4.15 0.64
CA GLY A 40 -5.57 3.11 -0.18
C GLY A 40 -4.57 2.46 -1.13
N VAL A 41 -3.71 3.23 -1.80
CA VAL A 41 -2.67 2.67 -2.66
C VAL A 41 -1.71 1.78 -1.84
N ALA A 42 -1.23 2.25 -0.69
CA ALA A 42 -0.35 1.46 0.18
C ALA A 42 -1.01 0.13 0.61
N ARG A 43 -2.24 0.17 1.13
CA ARG A 43 -2.98 -1.04 1.54
C ARG A 43 -3.20 -2.01 0.38
N ALA A 44 -3.62 -1.51 -0.78
CA ALA A 44 -3.86 -2.33 -1.95
C ALA A 44 -2.57 -3.03 -2.41
N LEU A 45 -1.45 -2.31 -2.47
CA LEU A 45 -0.15 -2.87 -2.87
C LEU A 45 0.33 -3.95 -1.89
N LEU A 46 0.17 -3.76 -0.58
CA LEU A 46 0.52 -4.75 0.43
C LEU A 46 -0.35 -6.01 0.34
N ILE A 47 -1.67 -5.86 0.16
CA ILE A 47 -2.58 -7.00 0.00
C ILE A 47 -2.26 -7.77 -1.28
N LEU A 48 -2.06 -7.06 -2.39
CA LEU A 48 -1.73 -7.66 -3.67
C LEU A 48 -0.36 -8.37 -3.59
N GLY A 49 0.65 -7.74 -2.97
CA GLY A 49 1.99 -8.30 -2.80
C GLY A 49 2.01 -9.52 -1.88
N ALA A 50 1.14 -9.57 -0.87
CA ALA A 50 0.95 -10.73 -0.03
C ALA A 50 0.18 -11.87 -0.75
N LYS A 51 -0.64 -11.54 -1.75
CA LYS A 51 -1.35 -12.52 -2.58
C LYS A 51 -0.45 -13.15 -3.65
N SER A 52 0.43 -12.36 -4.25
CA SER A 52 1.31 -12.80 -5.35
C SER A 52 2.64 -12.04 -5.34
N PRO A 53 3.77 -12.69 -5.63
CA PRO A 53 5.08 -12.04 -5.62
C PRO A 53 5.13 -10.91 -6.64
N MET A 54 5.39 -9.69 -6.15
CA MET A 54 5.45 -8.48 -6.96
C MET A 54 6.66 -7.62 -6.60
N ARG A 55 7.22 -6.95 -7.61
CA ARG A 55 8.26 -5.94 -7.44
C ARG A 55 7.66 -4.58 -7.73
N ILE A 56 7.67 -3.71 -6.72
CA ILE A 56 7.02 -2.39 -6.77
C ILE A 56 8.08 -1.33 -6.52
N LEU A 57 8.27 -0.43 -7.50
CA LEU A 57 9.11 0.75 -7.35
C LEU A 57 8.24 1.91 -6.84
N CYS A 58 8.60 2.47 -5.69
CA CYS A 58 8.02 3.70 -5.19
C CYS A 58 8.92 4.88 -5.57
N ALA A 59 8.42 5.75 -6.44
CA ALA A 59 9.17 6.89 -6.96
C ALA A 59 8.52 8.22 -6.58
N ARG A 60 9.35 9.26 -6.60
CA ARG A 60 8.99 10.67 -6.40
C ARG A 60 10.02 11.54 -7.15
N GLU A 61 9.66 12.78 -7.43
CA GLU A 61 10.53 13.70 -8.19
C GLU A 61 11.87 13.95 -7.50
N PHE A 62 11.83 14.29 -6.21
CA PHE A 62 13.02 14.49 -5.39
C PHE A 62 12.93 13.61 -4.13
N GLN A 63 13.99 12.84 -3.88
CA GLN A 63 14.15 11.99 -2.70
C GLN A 63 15.57 12.14 -2.15
N THR A 64 15.76 13.07 -1.21
CA THR A 64 17.04 13.36 -0.56
C THR A 64 17.43 12.29 0.46
N SER A 65 16.44 11.70 1.12
CA SER A 65 16.61 10.59 2.04
C SER A 65 15.45 9.62 1.90
N ILE A 66 15.63 8.39 2.35
CA ILE A 66 14.54 7.41 2.34
C ILE A 66 13.47 7.73 3.41
N LYS A 67 13.79 8.55 4.43
CA LYS A 67 12.79 9.11 5.36
C LYS A 67 11.76 9.99 4.64
N ASP A 68 12.16 10.62 3.54
CA ASP A 68 11.26 11.42 2.72
C ASP A 68 10.33 10.54 1.87
N SER A 69 10.62 9.25 1.71
CA SER A 69 9.87 8.33 0.85
C SER A 69 8.55 7.87 1.46
N VAL A 70 7.85 6.97 0.76
CA VAL A 70 6.63 6.30 1.27
C VAL A 70 6.94 5.14 2.23
N HIS A 71 8.20 4.90 2.59
CA HIS A 71 8.62 3.81 3.48
C HIS A 71 7.82 3.82 4.78
N LYS A 72 7.77 4.97 5.47
CA LYS A 72 7.03 5.11 6.73
C LYS A 72 5.54 4.80 6.58
N LEU A 73 4.92 5.27 5.49
CA LEU A 73 3.52 4.97 5.18
C LEU A 73 3.30 3.46 5.02
N LEU A 74 4.15 2.76 4.26
CA LEU A 74 4.04 1.32 4.08
C LEU A 74 4.25 0.57 5.40
N SER A 75 5.26 0.93 6.19
CA SER A 75 5.51 0.35 7.52
C SER A 75 4.28 0.47 8.43
N ASP A 76 3.68 1.66 8.49
CA ASP A 76 2.51 1.90 9.33
C ASP A 76 1.28 1.09 8.83
N GLN A 77 1.11 0.96 7.51
CA GLN A 77 0.03 0.13 6.96
C GLN A 77 0.27 -1.37 7.13
N ILE A 78 1.51 -1.86 7.10
CA ILE A 78 1.84 -3.27 7.40
C ILE A 78 1.35 -3.63 8.80
N ILE A 79 1.67 -2.79 9.80
CA ILE A 79 1.25 -2.98 11.19
C ILE A 79 -0.29 -2.90 11.30
N ALA A 80 -0.91 -1.89 10.70
CA ALA A 80 -2.36 -1.71 10.76
C ALA A 80 -3.13 -2.90 10.15
N LEU A 81 -2.60 -3.52 9.09
CA LEU A 81 -3.19 -4.69 8.45
C LEU A 81 -2.84 -6.01 9.15
N GLY A 82 -1.95 -6.02 10.14
CA GLY A 82 -1.45 -7.24 10.80
C GLY A 82 -0.60 -8.11 9.88
N LEU A 83 0.17 -7.48 8.99
CA LEU A 83 1.06 -8.16 8.04
C LEU A 83 2.53 -8.14 8.49
N ASP A 84 2.80 -7.76 9.73
CA ASP A 84 4.13 -7.71 10.35
C ASP A 84 4.78 -9.10 10.46
N GLY A 85 4.00 -10.17 10.57
CA GLY A 85 4.50 -11.55 10.47
C GLY A 85 4.79 -12.02 9.04
N PHE A 86 4.42 -11.24 8.02
CA PHE A 86 4.63 -11.58 6.60
C PHE A 86 5.71 -10.70 5.95
N TYR A 87 5.74 -9.41 6.29
CA TYR A 87 6.71 -8.46 5.75
C TYR A 87 7.84 -8.19 6.73
N GLU A 88 9.05 -8.20 6.22
CA GLU A 88 10.22 -7.64 6.91
C GLU A 88 10.36 -6.15 6.56
N ILE A 89 10.44 -5.29 7.59
CA ILE A 89 10.66 -3.85 7.42
C ILE A 89 12.15 -3.57 7.64
N THR A 90 12.86 -3.25 6.57
CA THR A 90 14.29 -2.90 6.63
C THR A 90 14.50 -1.44 7.01
N GLN A 91 15.73 -1.06 7.36
CA GLN A 91 16.03 0.30 7.77
C GLN A 91 15.82 1.31 6.64
N ALA A 92 15.30 2.48 7.02
CA ALA A 92 15.21 3.69 6.22
C ALA A 92 16.39 4.60 6.55
#